data_AF-A0A975G6U1-F1
#
_entry.id   AF-A0A975G6U1-F1
#
_cell.length_a   1.000
_cell.length_b   1.000
_cell.length_c   1.000
_cell.angle_alpha   90.00
_cell.angle_beta   90.00
_cell.angle_gamma   90.00
#
_symmetry.space_group_name_H-M   'P 1'
#
loop_
_entity.id
_entity.type
_entity.pdbx_description
1 polymer ?
#
loop_
_entity_poly.entity_id
_entity_poly.type
_entity_poly.pdbx_seq_one_letter_code
_entity_poly.pdbx_strand_id
1 'polypeptide(L)'
;MDTPPFSELGLPEELLAAVESLGFERPSPIQALSIPVALTGSDMLGLSQTGSGKTAAFALPVLAKINLQTYAPQALMVCPTRELAVQVCEEVHRLGAKMRGLRAVPVYGGAPMDRQLRALRDGAHIVVGTPGRLLDHVRRGSFDTSQIAHVVLDEADRMLDLGFREEMEEMLAALPKERQTLFFSATMSPGVKRLIEHFGRDPKTVKVEQKAMTVSTIDQSCIEVRERSKVEVISRLLDMEAPKLAIIFCNTKRAVDECTEALLARGYSADRLHGDITQQMRERVLKRFRDGIIEVLVATDVAARGLDVEDIEAVFNYDLPQDPEDYVHRIGRTGRAGRSGRAVSFVFGREIHRLEMIERYTRHPIRRERVPSQEQVEGKLADQLFEEVKERLTESKFNSYQDQMDRLLEQGFTPTDVASVLFTMLRESSGREFGEIAEDREEPRERRRPGERPVREPREPRERAPRGDDADMTPLFFSLGKMHGVRPGEIVGMLYNEAGLPQGSIGHIKLFDKHSRIDVRSEHAERLLQVVKGIKLRGRPFILDYDRGPGDRTRGHGR
;
A
#
# COMPACT_ATOMS: atom_id res chain seq x y z
N MET A 1 14.83 -26.12 -15.08
CA MET A 1 15.86 -26.95 -14.45
C MET A 1 15.16 -28.21 -14.03
N ASP A 2 15.60 -29.36 -14.54
CA ASP A 2 15.18 -30.64 -14.00
C ASP A 2 15.78 -30.74 -12.59
N THR A 3 14.92 -30.70 -11.57
CA THR A 3 15.32 -31.04 -10.21
C THR A 3 15.31 -32.57 -10.06
N PRO A 4 16.25 -33.15 -9.29
CA PRO A 4 16.24 -34.58 -9.02
C PRO A 4 14.95 -34.97 -8.27
N PRO A 5 14.45 -36.21 -8.40
CA PRO A 5 13.30 -36.67 -7.62
C PRO A 5 13.60 -36.68 -6.12
N PHE A 6 12.55 -36.66 -5.28
CA PHE A 6 12.70 -36.68 -3.82
C PHE A 6 13.49 -37.89 -3.30
N SER A 7 13.38 -39.04 -3.97
CA SER A 7 14.11 -40.27 -3.66
C SER A 7 15.63 -40.12 -3.73
N GLU A 8 16.14 -39.18 -4.53
CA GLU A 8 17.58 -38.90 -4.67
C GLU A 8 18.11 -37.89 -3.63
N LEU A 9 17.23 -37.32 -2.78
CA LEU A 9 17.63 -36.32 -1.78
C LEU A 9 18.13 -36.92 -0.46
N GLY A 10 18.09 -38.25 -0.31
CA GLY A 10 18.58 -38.96 0.89
C GLY A 10 17.61 -38.98 2.07
N LEU A 11 16.31 -38.81 1.82
CA LEU A 11 15.27 -38.88 2.86
C LEU A 11 14.93 -40.34 3.24
N PRO A 12 14.56 -40.61 4.50
CA PRO A 12 14.04 -41.91 4.92
C PRO A 12 12.77 -42.32 4.15
N GLU A 13 12.56 -43.63 3.97
CA GLU A 13 11.42 -44.19 3.23
C GLU A 13 10.06 -43.72 3.77
N GLU A 14 9.92 -43.58 5.09
CA GLU A 14 8.67 -43.12 5.71
C GLU A 14 8.29 -41.69 5.27
N LEU A 15 9.29 -40.81 5.14
CA LEU A 15 9.10 -39.43 4.70
C LEU A 15 8.89 -39.37 3.19
N LEU A 16 9.58 -40.19 2.40
CA LEU A 16 9.35 -40.31 0.96
C LEU A 16 7.89 -40.75 0.68
N ALA A 17 7.41 -41.77 1.38
CA ALA A 17 6.03 -42.24 1.26
C ALA A 17 5.00 -41.17 1.68
N ALA A 18 5.33 -40.33 2.68
CA ALA A 18 4.48 -39.21 3.08
C ALA A 18 4.41 -38.15 1.98
N VAL A 19 5.56 -37.73 1.45
CA VAL A 19 5.71 -36.74 0.37
C VAL A 19 4.96 -37.19 -0.88
N GLU A 20 5.11 -38.45 -1.30
CA GLU A 20 4.36 -39.04 -2.42
C GLU A 20 2.84 -39.02 -2.18
N SER A 21 2.38 -39.38 -0.98
CA SER A 21 0.95 -39.39 -0.65
C SER A 21 0.31 -38.00 -0.62
N LEU A 22 1.12 -36.95 -0.44
CA LEU A 22 0.71 -35.55 -0.49
C LEU A 22 0.72 -34.98 -1.92
N GLY A 23 1.12 -35.77 -2.93
CA GLY A 23 1.16 -35.36 -4.33
C GLY A 23 2.37 -34.51 -4.72
N PHE A 24 3.46 -34.57 -3.96
CA PHE A 24 4.71 -33.90 -4.33
C PHE A 24 5.40 -34.69 -5.45
N GLU A 25 5.29 -34.22 -6.69
CA GLU A 25 5.90 -34.89 -7.84
C GLU A 25 7.43 -34.67 -7.89
N ARG A 26 7.88 -33.42 -7.69
CA ARG A 26 9.29 -33.04 -7.75
C ARG A 26 9.63 -31.95 -6.74
N PRO A 27 10.84 -31.95 -6.18
CA PRO A 27 11.26 -30.91 -5.26
C PRO A 27 11.44 -29.58 -5.97
N SER A 28 11.08 -28.50 -5.30
CA SER A 28 11.39 -27.14 -5.74
C SER A 28 12.92 -26.91 -5.72
N PRO A 29 13.44 -25.88 -6.42
CA PRO A 29 14.88 -25.61 -6.43
C PRO A 29 15.47 -25.39 -5.03
N ILE A 30 14.72 -24.75 -4.12
CA ILE A 30 15.21 -24.58 -2.74
C ILE A 30 15.26 -25.94 -2.02
N GLN A 31 14.25 -26.80 -2.19
CA GLN A 31 14.20 -28.13 -1.57
C GLN A 31 15.35 -29.02 -2.08
N ALA A 32 15.55 -29.08 -3.40
CA ALA A 32 16.58 -29.91 -4.02
C ALA A 32 18.00 -29.52 -3.56
N LEU A 33 18.26 -28.22 -3.35
CA LEU A 33 19.58 -27.74 -2.95
C LEU A 33 19.79 -27.78 -1.42
N SER A 34 18.74 -27.57 -0.63
CA SER A 34 18.85 -27.42 0.82
C SER A 34 18.71 -28.73 1.60
N ILE A 35 17.83 -29.65 1.16
CA ILE A 35 17.57 -30.89 1.89
C ILE A 35 18.85 -31.73 2.05
N PRO A 36 19.63 -32.01 0.99
CA PRO A 36 20.85 -32.81 1.14
C PRO A 36 21.87 -32.16 2.08
N VAL A 37 21.99 -30.83 2.03
CA VAL A 37 22.90 -30.06 2.87
C VAL A 37 22.46 -30.10 4.34
N ALA A 38 21.18 -29.92 4.61
CA ALA A 38 20.64 -29.97 5.97
C ALA A 38 20.74 -31.39 6.57
N LEU A 39 20.60 -32.44 5.77
CA LEU A 39 20.74 -33.83 6.24
C LEU A 39 22.16 -34.17 6.73
N THR A 40 23.19 -33.45 6.27
CA THR A 40 24.57 -33.65 6.77
C THR A 40 24.77 -33.13 8.20
N GLY A 41 23.81 -32.40 8.76
CA GLY A 41 23.92 -31.79 10.09
C GLY A 41 24.69 -30.47 10.10
N SER A 42 25.09 -29.94 8.93
CA SER A 42 25.74 -28.62 8.85
C SER A 42 24.71 -27.50 9.04
N ASP A 43 25.12 -26.40 9.66
CA ASP A 43 24.33 -25.17 9.63
C ASP A 43 24.17 -24.69 8.18
N MET A 44 23.09 -23.97 7.93
CA MET A 44 22.74 -23.56 6.57
C MET A 44 22.03 -22.22 6.55
N LEU A 45 22.32 -21.43 5.51
CA LEU A 45 21.56 -20.25 5.13
C LEU A 45 20.83 -20.53 3.81
N GLY A 46 19.51 -20.63 3.84
CA GLY A 46 18.65 -20.70 2.67
C GLY A 46 18.13 -19.33 2.25
N LEU A 47 18.63 -18.78 1.15
CA LEU A 47 18.16 -17.53 0.56
C LEU A 47 17.14 -17.82 -0.56
N SER A 48 15.86 -17.57 -0.27
CA SER A 48 14.77 -17.71 -1.24
C SER A 48 13.53 -16.91 -0.83
N GLN A 49 12.65 -16.60 -1.78
CA GLN A 49 11.40 -15.87 -1.56
C GLN A 49 10.32 -16.71 -0.87
N THR A 50 9.34 -16.05 -0.26
CA THR A 50 8.13 -16.70 0.29
C THR A 50 7.40 -17.51 -0.78
N GLY A 51 6.79 -18.64 -0.39
CA GLY A 51 6.09 -19.54 -1.33
C GLY A 51 7.01 -20.42 -2.20
N SER A 52 8.33 -20.40 -2.03
CA SER A 52 9.26 -21.28 -2.78
C SER A 52 9.28 -22.75 -2.32
N GLY A 53 8.46 -23.11 -1.33
CA GLY A 53 8.48 -24.43 -0.69
C GLY A 53 9.52 -24.57 0.43
N LYS A 54 9.93 -23.45 1.08
CA LYS A 54 10.90 -23.44 2.19
C LYS A 54 10.50 -24.34 3.35
N THR A 55 9.21 -24.40 3.67
CA THR A 55 8.71 -25.18 4.81
C THR A 55 9.11 -26.64 4.71
N ALA A 56 8.84 -27.29 3.58
CA ALA A 56 9.29 -28.66 3.35
C ALA A 56 10.83 -28.77 3.27
N ALA A 57 11.51 -27.75 2.72
CA ALA A 57 12.96 -27.72 2.63
C ALA A 57 13.68 -27.80 3.99
N PHE A 58 13.11 -27.22 5.05
CA PHE A 58 13.65 -27.36 6.41
C PHE A 58 12.96 -28.43 7.26
N ALA A 59 11.66 -28.66 7.06
CA ALA A 59 10.90 -29.59 7.90
C ALA A 59 11.30 -31.04 7.62
N LEU A 60 11.49 -31.44 6.35
CA LEU A 60 11.90 -32.80 5.99
C LEU A 60 13.24 -33.22 6.61
N PRO A 61 14.34 -32.43 6.50
CA PRO A 61 15.60 -32.81 7.12
C PRO A 61 15.54 -32.82 8.65
N VAL A 62 14.74 -31.94 9.27
CA VAL A 62 14.50 -31.97 10.72
C VAL A 62 13.76 -33.24 11.11
N LEU A 63 12.65 -33.56 10.45
CA LEU A 63 11.85 -34.77 10.69
C LEU A 63 12.71 -36.03 10.55
N ALA A 64 13.61 -36.08 9.57
CA ALA A 64 14.52 -37.20 9.36
C ALA A 64 15.50 -37.45 10.52
N LYS A 65 15.67 -36.47 11.43
CA LYS A 65 16.57 -36.55 12.59
C LYS A 65 15.84 -36.68 13.94
N ILE A 66 14.52 -36.51 13.98
CA ILE A 66 13.72 -36.61 15.22
C ILE A 66 13.62 -38.07 15.66
N ASN A 67 13.86 -38.31 16.94
CA ASN A 67 13.58 -39.58 17.62
C ASN A 67 12.22 -39.55 18.31
N LEU A 68 11.26 -40.31 17.80
CA LEU A 68 9.88 -40.39 18.34
C LEU A 68 9.76 -41.12 19.69
N GLN A 69 10.82 -41.79 20.15
CA GLN A 69 10.84 -42.43 21.47
C GLN A 69 11.21 -41.45 22.58
N THR A 70 11.74 -40.28 22.24
CA THR A 70 12.13 -39.23 23.19
C THR A 70 11.01 -38.19 23.27
N TYR A 71 10.19 -38.26 24.32
CA TYR A 71 9.08 -37.34 24.60
C TYR A 71 9.56 -35.99 25.15
N ALA A 72 10.46 -35.32 24.43
CA ALA A 72 10.97 -33.99 24.75
C ALA A 72 11.22 -33.20 23.45
N PRO A 73 11.16 -31.85 23.50
CA PRO A 73 11.46 -31.03 22.32
C PRO A 73 12.88 -31.24 21.82
N GLN A 74 12.99 -31.64 20.56
CA GLN A 74 14.25 -31.87 19.86
C GLN A 74 14.49 -30.83 18.75
N ALA A 75 13.42 -30.19 18.28
CA ALA A 75 13.51 -29.10 17.32
C ALA A 75 12.68 -27.88 17.71
N LEU A 76 13.23 -26.71 17.44
CA LEU A 76 12.56 -25.42 17.59
C LEU A 76 12.47 -24.72 16.23
N MET A 77 11.26 -24.38 15.78
CA MET A 77 11.03 -23.64 14.54
C MET A 77 10.45 -22.27 14.87
N VAL A 78 11.17 -21.21 14.54
CA VAL A 78 10.84 -19.83 14.89
C VAL A 78 10.27 -19.13 13.67
N CYS A 79 9.08 -18.55 13.81
CA CYS A 79 8.35 -17.88 12.74
C CYS A 79 7.93 -16.45 13.17
N PRO A 80 7.85 -15.47 12.26
CA PRO A 80 7.49 -14.08 12.58
C PRO A 80 6.05 -13.88 13.06
N THR A 81 5.10 -14.71 12.61
CA THR A 81 3.67 -14.51 12.87
C THR A 81 3.02 -15.76 13.42
N ARG A 82 1.85 -15.56 14.05
CA ARG A 82 1.05 -16.65 14.64
C ARG A 82 0.50 -17.56 13.55
N GLU A 83 0.04 -16.95 12.47
CA GLU A 83 -0.52 -17.65 11.31
C GLU A 83 0.53 -18.57 10.68
N LEU A 84 1.75 -18.05 10.49
CA LEU A 84 2.82 -18.85 9.93
C LEU A 84 3.24 -19.97 10.88
N ALA A 85 3.28 -19.73 12.19
CA ALA A 85 3.58 -20.80 13.16
C ALA A 85 2.55 -21.94 13.12
N VAL A 86 1.25 -21.62 12.96
CA VAL A 86 0.20 -22.64 12.79
C VAL A 86 0.38 -23.38 11.46
N GLN A 87 0.57 -22.66 10.36
CA GLN A 87 0.77 -23.24 9.04
C GLN A 87 1.99 -24.17 8.98
N VAL A 88 3.13 -23.75 9.54
CA VAL A 88 4.33 -24.57 9.61
C VAL A 88 4.09 -25.81 10.47
N CYS A 89 3.35 -25.68 11.58
CA CYS A 89 3.02 -26.82 12.43
C CYS A 89 2.09 -27.84 11.73
N GLU A 90 1.09 -27.36 10.99
CA GLU A 90 0.22 -28.21 10.15
C GLU A 90 1.04 -28.90 9.05
N GLU A 91 1.96 -28.18 8.42
CA GLU A 91 2.84 -28.73 7.39
C GLU A 91 3.77 -29.81 7.94
N VAL A 92 4.34 -29.61 9.13
CA VAL A 92 5.15 -30.62 9.82
C VAL A 92 4.34 -31.91 10.06
N HIS A 93 3.07 -31.80 10.48
CA HIS A 93 2.22 -32.98 10.64
C HIS A 93 1.86 -33.64 9.31
N ARG A 94 1.63 -32.86 8.24
CA ARG A 94 1.39 -33.40 6.90
C ARG A 94 2.61 -34.17 6.40
N LEU A 95 3.79 -33.55 6.41
CA LEU A 95 5.04 -34.18 5.97
C LEU A 95 5.44 -35.37 6.84
N GLY A 96 5.08 -35.34 8.12
CA GLY A 96 5.28 -36.43 9.08
C GLY A 96 4.10 -37.41 9.19
N ALA A 97 3.14 -37.43 8.25
CA ALA A 97 1.91 -38.21 8.40
C ALA A 97 2.13 -39.73 8.58
N LYS A 98 3.29 -40.25 8.14
CA LYS A 98 3.68 -41.66 8.31
C LYS A 98 4.48 -41.92 9.59
N MET A 99 4.94 -40.88 10.28
CA MET A 99 5.69 -40.96 11.55
C MET A 99 4.73 -41.07 12.74
N ARG A 100 4.32 -42.29 13.07
CA ARG A 100 3.36 -42.55 14.16
C ARG A 100 3.90 -42.05 15.50
N GLY A 101 3.15 -41.17 16.16
CA GLY A 101 3.52 -40.60 17.45
C GLY A 101 4.22 -39.24 17.36
N LEU A 102 4.48 -38.71 16.17
CA LEU A 102 4.98 -37.35 15.98
C LEU A 102 4.03 -36.35 16.65
N ARG A 103 4.61 -35.39 17.38
CA ARG A 103 3.89 -34.31 18.06
C ARG A 103 4.61 -33.00 17.80
N ALA A 104 4.02 -32.14 16.98
CA ALA A 104 4.44 -30.76 16.85
C ALA A 104 3.43 -29.84 17.55
N VAL A 105 3.90 -28.81 18.25
CA VAL A 105 3.03 -27.91 19.01
C VAL A 105 3.27 -26.46 18.57
N PRO A 106 2.23 -25.74 18.14
CA PRO A 106 2.36 -24.33 17.81
C PRO A 106 2.20 -23.46 19.07
N VAL A 107 3.12 -22.51 19.24
CA VAL A 107 3.28 -21.70 20.45
C VAL A 107 3.37 -20.22 20.07
N TYR A 108 2.35 -19.44 20.42
CA TYR A 108 2.24 -18.05 20.02
C TYR A 108 1.38 -17.20 20.97
N GLY A 109 1.56 -15.89 20.90
CA GLY A 109 0.80 -14.92 21.71
C GLY A 109 -0.69 -14.90 21.39
N GLY A 110 -1.53 -14.42 22.31
CA GLY A 110 -2.98 -14.31 22.10
C GLY A 110 -3.79 -15.61 22.25
N ALA A 111 -3.14 -16.77 22.25
CA ALA A 111 -3.76 -18.03 22.68
C ALA A 111 -3.55 -18.27 24.20
N PRO A 112 -4.50 -18.94 24.89
CA PRO A 112 -4.39 -19.25 26.31
C PRO A 112 -3.11 -20.04 26.63
N MET A 113 -2.37 -19.58 27.65
CA MET A 113 -1.12 -20.20 28.08
C MET A 113 -1.31 -21.65 28.53
N ASP A 114 -2.36 -21.94 29.30
CA ASP A 114 -2.62 -23.28 29.85
C ASP A 114 -2.86 -24.35 28.79
N ARG A 115 -3.34 -23.96 27.59
CA ARG A 115 -3.47 -24.89 26.47
C ARG A 115 -2.10 -25.26 25.92
N GLN A 116 -1.21 -24.29 25.80
CA GLN A 116 0.16 -24.48 25.30
C GLN A 116 0.99 -25.29 26.30
N LEU A 117 0.89 -24.99 27.60
CA LEU A 117 1.54 -25.75 28.67
C LEU A 117 1.15 -27.23 28.68
N ARG A 118 -0.16 -27.52 28.52
CA ARG A 118 -0.64 -28.90 28.43
C ARG A 118 -0.07 -29.62 27.21
N ALA A 119 -0.15 -28.99 26.04
CA ALA A 119 0.36 -29.58 24.79
C ALA A 119 1.88 -29.86 24.84
N LEU A 120 2.66 -28.98 25.46
CA LEU A 120 4.10 -29.18 25.64
C LEU A 120 4.41 -30.32 26.61
N ARG A 121 3.69 -30.40 27.74
CA ARG A 121 3.83 -31.47 28.74
C ARG A 121 3.48 -32.84 28.19
N ASP A 122 2.61 -32.92 27.20
CA ASP A 122 2.22 -34.16 26.54
C ASP A 122 3.33 -34.73 25.62
N GLY A 123 4.57 -34.25 25.71
CA GLY A 123 5.73 -34.80 25.02
C GLY A 123 5.89 -34.32 23.58
N ALA A 124 5.90 -33.00 23.39
CA ALA A 124 6.15 -32.40 22.08
C ALA A 124 7.57 -32.72 21.58
N HIS A 125 7.70 -33.15 20.33
CA HIS A 125 9.00 -33.39 19.67
C HIS A 125 9.51 -32.12 18.96
N ILE A 126 8.56 -31.35 18.39
CA ILE A 126 8.84 -30.13 17.65
C ILE A 126 8.00 -29.01 18.24
N VAL A 127 8.62 -27.87 18.53
CA VAL A 127 7.92 -26.66 18.95
C VAL A 127 8.04 -25.62 17.85
N VAL A 128 6.91 -25.13 17.36
CA VAL A 128 6.84 -24.11 16.30
C VAL A 128 6.26 -22.84 16.91
N GLY A 129 6.87 -21.67 16.76
CA GLY A 129 6.33 -20.50 17.45
C GLY A 129 6.92 -19.14 17.13
N THR A 130 6.29 -18.12 17.71
CA THR A 130 6.73 -16.72 17.59
C THR A 130 7.78 -16.37 18.65
N PRO A 131 8.81 -15.56 18.36
CA PRO A 131 9.93 -15.28 19.26
C PRO A 131 9.53 -14.94 20.70
N GLY A 132 8.65 -13.94 20.89
CA GLY A 132 8.27 -13.51 22.23
C GLY A 132 7.57 -14.58 23.07
N ARG A 133 6.70 -15.41 22.47
CA ARG A 133 6.03 -16.49 23.20
C ARG A 133 6.95 -17.68 23.45
N LEU A 134 7.83 -18.02 22.51
CA LEU A 134 8.85 -19.04 22.72
C LEU A 134 9.77 -18.66 23.88
N LEU A 135 10.26 -17.42 23.90
CA LEU A 135 11.08 -16.91 24.99
C LEU A 135 10.35 -16.97 26.35
N ASP A 136 9.06 -16.62 26.40
CA ASP A 136 8.26 -16.73 27.63
C ASP A 136 8.21 -18.19 28.13
N HIS A 137 8.02 -19.17 27.25
CA HIS A 137 8.06 -20.58 27.63
C HIS A 137 9.44 -21.06 28.08
N VAL A 138 10.50 -20.62 27.41
CA VAL A 138 11.90 -20.94 27.78
C VAL A 138 12.22 -20.37 29.17
N ARG A 139 11.90 -19.09 29.42
CA ARG A 139 12.11 -18.45 30.72
C ARG A 139 11.34 -19.13 31.86
N ARG A 140 10.14 -19.64 31.57
CA ARG A 140 9.31 -20.38 32.54
C ARG A 140 9.78 -21.81 32.77
N GLY A 141 10.67 -22.36 31.93
CA GLY A 141 10.97 -23.79 31.93
C GLY A 141 9.74 -24.65 31.60
N SER A 142 8.86 -24.16 30.71
CA SER A 142 7.62 -24.87 30.34
C SER A 142 7.87 -26.18 29.59
N PHE A 143 9.05 -26.31 28.99
CA PHE A 143 9.57 -27.52 28.38
C PHE A 143 11.09 -27.54 28.55
N ASP A 144 11.68 -28.72 28.51
CA ASP A 144 13.13 -28.88 28.58
C ASP A 144 13.78 -28.54 27.24
N THR A 145 14.74 -27.61 27.25
CA THR A 145 15.51 -27.20 26.08
C THR A 145 16.76 -28.06 25.86
N SER A 146 17.14 -28.92 26.81
CA SER A 146 18.41 -29.67 26.78
C SER A 146 18.55 -30.60 25.59
N GLN A 147 17.44 -31.12 25.06
CA GLN A 147 17.41 -32.06 23.94
C GLN A 147 17.25 -31.36 22.57
N ILE A 148 17.19 -30.03 22.52
CA ILE A 148 17.04 -29.30 21.27
C ILE A 148 18.34 -29.38 20.47
N ALA A 149 18.33 -30.21 19.44
CA ALA A 149 19.45 -30.41 18.51
C ALA A 149 19.27 -29.63 17.20
N HIS A 150 18.04 -29.19 16.88
CA HIS A 150 17.74 -28.49 15.63
C HIS A 150 17.00 -27.18 15.89
N VAL A 151 17.46 -26.09 15.30
CA VAL A 151 16.80 -24.79 15.34
C VAL A 151 16.61 -24.26 13.93
N VAL A 152 15.41 -23.81 13.62
CA VAL A 152 15.07 -23.18 12.34
C VAL A 152 14.59 -21.76 12.59
N LEU A 153 15.16 -20.80 11.87
CA LEU A 153 14.65 -19.44 11.81
C LEU A 153 14.05 -19.20 10.43
N ASP A 154 12.72 -19.18 10.34
CA ASP A 154 12.00 -18.90 9.10
C ASP A 154 11.64 -17.42 9.00
N GLU A 155 11.85 -16.84 7.82
CA GLU A 155 11.72 -15.40 7.58
C GLU A 155 12.50 -14.53 8.60
N ALA A 156 13.79 -14.84 8.78
CA ALA A 156 14.65 -14.18 9.77
C ALA A 156 14.76 -12.66 9.59
N ASP A 157 14.77 -12.18 8.35
CA ASP A 157 14.68 -10.75 8.04
C ASP A 157 13.38 -10.13 8.56
N ARG A 158 12.24 -10.79 8.35
CA ARG A 158 10.94 -10.30 8.81
C ARG A 158 10.81 -10.25 10.32
N MET A 159 11.40 -11.22 11.04
CA MET A 159 11.44 -11.16 12.49
C MET A 159 12.20 -9.94 13.00
N LEU A 160 13.29 -9.55 12.32
CA LEU A 160 14.05 -8.35 12.66
C LEU A 160 13.28 -7.06 12.31
N ASP A 161 12.58 -7.02 11.17
CA ASP A 161 11.74 -5.88 10.77
C ASP A 161 10.62 -5.63 11.79
N LEU A 162 10.05 -6.70 12.37
CA LEU A 162 9.01 -6.64 13.40
C LEU A 162 9.56 -6.28 14.79
N GLY A 163 10.88 -6.13 14.94
CA GLY A 163 11.51 -5.72 16.19
C GLY A 163 11.84 -6.87 17.15
N PHE A 164 11.71 -8.14 16.75
CA PHE A 164 11.95 -9.30 17.63
C PHE A 164 13.43 -9.63 17.88
N ARG A 165 14.33 -8.67 17.69
CA ARG A 165 15.78 -8.91 17.77
C ARG A 165 16.17 -9.40 19.15
N GLU A 166 15.80 -8.66 20.19
CA GLU A 166 16.19 -8.94 21.57
C GLU A 166 15.63 -10.31 22.01
N GLU A 167 14.38 -10.60 21.68
CA GLU A 167 13.75 -11.86 22.05
C GLU A 167 14.39 -13.06 21.35
N MET A 168 14.78 -12.91 20.08
CA MET A 168 15.50 -13.96 19.36
C MET A 168 16.90 -14.20 19.93
N GLU A 169 17.66 -13.13 20.18
CA GLU A 169 19.01 -13.22 20.73
C GLU A 169 19.01 -13.91 22.10
N GLU A 170 18.10 -13.52 22.99
CA GLU A 170 17.98 -14.11 24.31
C GLU A 170 17.52 -15.58 24.25
N MET A 171 16.51 -15.87 23.43
CA MET A 171 16.01 -17.24 23.26
C MET A 171 17.12 -18.15 22.73
N LEU A 172 17.83 -17.77 21.67
CA LEU A 172 18.89 -18.58 21.06
C LEU A 172 20.10 -18.75 21.98
N ALA A 173 20.36 -17.79 22.86
CA ALA A 173 21.40 -17.86 23.88
C ALA A 173 21.07 -18.86 24.99
N ALA A 174 19.78 -19.08 25.29
CA ALA A 174 19.31 -20.05 26.28
C ALA A 174 19.28 -21.51 25.77
N LEU A 175 19.47 -21.74 24.47
CA LEU A 175 19.47 -23.08 23.86
C LEU A 175 20.86 -23.75 23.90
N PRO A 176 20.93 -25.10 23.83
CA PRO A 176 22.20 -25.82 23.78
C PRO A 176 23.12 -25.31 22.68
N LYS A 177 24.40 -25.11 23.00
CA LYS A 177 25.38 -24.60 22.01
C LYS A 177 25.57 -25.59 20.87
N GLU A 178 25.65 -26.87 21.17
CA GLU A 178 25.79 -27.95 20.19
C GLU A 178 24.43 -28.30 19.60
N ARG A 179 24.14 -27.65 18.48
CA ARG A 179 22.91 -27.81 17.70
C ARG A 179 23.19 -27.44 16.25
N GLN A 180 22.33 -27.92 15.35
CA GLN A 180 22.25 -27.45 13.97
C GLN A 180 21.30 -26.24 13.90
N THR A 181 21.73 -25.16 13.25
CA THR A 181 20.89 -23.98 13.01
C THR A 181 20.68 -23.76 11.51
N LEU A 182 19.42 -23.70 11.10
CA LEU A 182 19.00 -23.43 9.72
C LEU A 182 18.36 -22.05 9.65
N PHE A 183 18.95 -21.14 8.88
CA PHE A 183 18.46 -19.79 8.66
C PHE A 183 17.78 -19.71 7.30
N PHE A 184 16.51 -19.31 7.25
CA PHE A 184 15.79 -19.04 6.01
C PHE A 184 15.40 -17.56 5.98
N SER A 185 15.79 -16.88 4.90
CA SER A 185 15.58 -15.44 4.75
C SER A 185 15.36 -15.10 3.27
N ALA A 186 14.56 -14.07 2.99
CA ALA A 186 14.47 -13.56 1.62
C ALA A 186 15.67 -12.66 1.30
N THR A 187 16.17 -11.94 2.29
CA THR A 187 17.21 -10.93 2.15
C THR A 187 18.42 -11.17 3.05
N MET A 188 19.52 -10.48 2.72
CA MET A 188 20.74 -10.47 3.51
C MET A 188 21.00 -9.11 4.16
N SER A 189 20.05 -8.67 4.99
CA SER A 189 20.20 -7.43 5.76
C SER A 189 21.37 -7.52 6.76
N PRO A 190 21.96 -6.38 7.17
CA PRO A 190 23.01 -6.37 8.20
C PRO A 190 22.57 -6.97 9.55
N GLY A 191 21.26 -7.02 9.81
CA GLY A 191 20.72 -7.68 10.99
C GLY A 191 20.79 -9.21 10.86
N VAL A 192 20.35 -9.76 9.73
CA VAL A 192 20.40 -11.22 9.49
C VAL A 192 21.85 -11.71 9.46
N LYS A 193 22.77 -10.97 8.84
CA LYS A 193 24.20 -11.33 8.86
C LYS A 193 24.75 -11.48 10.28
N ARG A 194 24.46 -10.51 11.15
CA ARG A 194 24.87 -10.56 12.56
C ARG A 194 24.26 -11.72 13.33
N LEU A 195 22.99 -12.03 13.07
CA LEU A 195 22.31 -13.17 13.69
C LEU A 195 23.01 -14.48 13.31
N ILE A 196 23.39 -14.63 12.04
CA ILE A 196 24.11 -15.81 11.53
C ILE A 196 25.52 -15.88 12.11
N GLU A 197 26.25 -14.77 12.14
CA GLU A 197 27.62 -14.71 12.71
C GLU A 197 27.64 -15.06 14.21
N HIS A 198 26.59 -14.70 14.95
CA HIS A 198 26.53 -14.92 16.39
C HIS A 198 26.01 -16.31 16.79
N PHE A 199 25.05 -16.87 16.03
CA PHE A 199 24.37 -18.12 16.40
C PHE A 199 24.59 -19.28 15.44
N GLY A 200 25.20 -19.05 14.27
CA GLY A 200 25.56 -20.09 13.31
C GLY A 200 26.99 -20.60 13.46
N ARG A 201 27.26 -21.79 12.94
CA ARG A 201 28.58 -22.44 12.89
C ARG A 201 28.93 -22.82 11.46
N ASP A 202 29.72 -21.99 10.80
CA ASP A 202 30.14 -22.16 9.39
C ASP A 202 28.96 -22.55 8.45
N PRO A 203 27.91 -21.72 8.38
CA PRO A 203 26.69 -22.08 7.68
C PRO A 203 26.88 -22.12 6.17
N LYS A 204 26.51 -23.25 5.55
CA LYS A 204 26.51 -23.41 4.10
C LYS A 204 25.42 -22.55 3.46
N THR A 205 25.78 -21.70 2.51
CA THR A 205 24.81 -20.82 1.84
C THR A 205 24.22 -21.50 0.62
N VAL A 206 22.90 -21.65 0.62
CA VAL A 206 22.10 -22.10 -0.53
C VAL A 206 21.30 -20.92 -1.04
N LYS A 207 21.57 -20.50 -2.28
CA LYS A 207 20.89 -19.39 -2.93
C LYS A 207 20.15 -19.88 -4.16
N VAL A 208 18.84 -19.67 -4.19
CA VAL A 208 18.05 -19.92 -5.40
C VAL A 208 17.99 -18.64 -6.21
N GLU A 209 18.57 -18.66 -7.41
CA GLU A 209 18.47 -17.54 -8.33
C GLU A 209 17.04 -17.38 -8.83
N GLN A 210 16.56 -16.14 -8.84
CA GLN A 210 15.25 -15.80 -9.35
C GLN A 210 15.20 -16.08 -10.86
N LYS A 211 14.21 -16.87 -11.30
CA LYS A 211 13.42 -16.39 -12.44
C LYS A 211 12.64 -15.20 -11.90
N ALA A 212 12.76 -14.03 -12.53
CA ALA A 212 11.94 -12.88 -12.19
C ALA A 212 10.51 -13.36 -11.93
N MET A 213 9.97 -13.00 -10.75
CA MET A 213 8.57 -13.24 -10.41
C MET A 213 7.71 -12.96 -11.65
N THR A 214 6.65 -13.73 -11.84
CA THR A 214 5.62 -13.56 -12.88
C THR A 214 4.80 -12.27 -12.69
N VAL A 215 5.48 -11.16 -12.41
CA VAL A 215 5.03 -9.77 -12.57
C VAL A 215 4.41 -9.58 -13.96
N SER A 216 4.80 -10.39 -14.95
CA SER A 216 4.24 -10.40 -16.30
C SER A 216 2.73 -10.65 -16.37
N THR A 217 2.10 -11.22 -15.34
CA THR A 217 0.64 -11.53 -15.33
C THR A 217 -0.21 -10.46 -14.64
N ILE A 218 0.40 -9.51 -13.93
CA ILE A 218 -0.30 -8.47 -13.19
C ILE A 218 -0.22 -7.16 -13.97
N ASP A 219 -1.36 -6.63 -14.40
CA ASP A 219 -1.46 -5.30 -14.99
C ASP A 219 -1.23 -4.25 -13.89
N GLN A 220 -0.11 -3.55 -13.97
CA GLN A 220 0.31 -2.60 -12.96
C GLN A 220 0.19 -1.17 -13.47
N SER A 221 -0.50 -0.35 -12.71
CA SER A 221 -0.58 1.07 -12.96
C SER A 221 -0.34 1.92 -11.70
N CYS A 222 -0.05 3.20 -11.93
CA CYS A 222 0.01 4.20 -10.88
C CYS A 222 -0.78 5.45 -11.27
N ILE A 223 -1.36 6.08 -10.25
CA ILE A 223 -2.15 7.31 -10.40
C ILE A 223 -1.58 8.33 -9.44
N GLU A 224 -1.37 9.55 -9.93
CA GLU A 224 -0.90 10.66 -9.09
C GLU A 224 -2.10 11.24 -8.33
N VAL A 225 -2.14 11.07 -7.00
CA VAL A 225 -3.32 11.38 -6.17
C VAL A 225 -2.91 12.10 -4.89
N ARG A 226 -3.50 13.26 -4.61
CA ARG A 226 -3.28 13.97 -3.34
C ARG A 226 -3.98 13.26 -2.20
N GLU A 227 -3.41 13.34 -1.00
CA GLU A 227 -3.93 12.66 0.21
C GLU A 227 -5.44 12.88 0.44
N ARG A 228 -5.90 14.13 0.32
CA ARG A 228 -7.31 14.50 0.50
C ARG A 228 -8.26 13.87 -0.52
N SER A 229 -7.75 13.47 -1.68
CA SER A 229 -8.53 12.95 -2.80
C SER A 229 -8.51 11.42 -2.85
N LYS A 230 -7.63 10.74 -2.10
CA LYS A 230 -7.43 9.29 -2.19
C LYS A 230 -8.71 8.48 -1.97
N VAL A 231 -9.54 8.86 -1.00
CA VAL A 231 -10.83 8.18 -0.73
C VAL A 231 -11.80 8.31 -1.91
N GLU A 232 -11.85 9.48 -2.54
CA GLU A 232 -12.68 9.70 -3.73
C GLU A 232 -12.16 8.87 -4.90
N VAL A 233 -10.85 8.92 -5.16
CA VAL A 233 -10.24 8.17 -6.27
C VAL A 233 -10.42 6.67 -6.11
N ILE A 234 -10.23 6.12 -4.90
CA ILE A 234 -10.45 4.68 -4.69
C ILE A 234 -11.91 4.28 -4.90
N SER A 235 -12.86 5.14 -4.49
CA SER A 235 -14.30 4.92 -4.73
C SER A 235 -14.60 4.86 -6.22
N ARG A 236 -14.10 5.85 -6.99
CA ARG A 236 -14.24 5.87 -8.46
C ARG A 236 -13.62 4.64 -9.13
N LEU A 237 -12.48 4.15 -8.65
CA LEU A 237 -11.85 2.94 -9.19
C LEU A 237 -12.65 1.68 -8.87
N LEU A 238 -13.18 1.55 -7.66
CA LEU A 238 -14.03 0.42 -7.27
C LEU A 238 -15.31 0.40 -8.09
N ASP A 239 -15.93 1.55 -8.36
CA ASP A 239 -17.13 1.64 -9.20
C ASP A 239 -16.84 1.36 -10.68
N MET A 240 -15.70 1.85 -11.17
CA MET A 240 -15.29 1.60 -12.54
C MET A 240 -14.95 0.13 -12.77
N GLU A 241 -14.25 -0.52 -11.85
CA GLU A 241 -13.76 -1.88 -12.08
C GLU A 241 -14.72 -2.95 -11.56
N ALA A 242 -15.54 -2.63 -10.56
CA ALA A 242 -16.45 -3.54 -9.86
C ALA A 242 -15.83 -4.92 -9.56
N PRO A 243 -14.63 -4.96 -8.93
CA PRO A 243 -13.94 -6.22 -8.66
C PRO A 243 -14.72 -7.06 -7.65
N LYS A 244 -14.77 -8.38 -7.84
CA LYS A 244 -15.43 -9.28 -6.88
C LYS A 244 -14.79 -9.24 -5.49
N LEU A 245 -13.46 -9.26 -5.48
CA LEU A 245 -12.65 -9.16 -4.27
C LEU A 245 -11.48 -8.22 -4.52
N ALA A 246 -11.36 -7.20 -3.67
CA ALA A 246 -10.28 -6.23 -3.70
C ALA A 246 -9.59 -6.10 -2.35
N ILE A 247 -8.28 -5.85 -2.37
CA ILE A 247 -7.51 -5.47 -1.17
C ILE A 247 -6.95 -4.07 -1.33
N ILE A 248 -7.17 -3.23 -0.33
CA ILE A 248 -6.62 -1.89 -0.22
C ILE A 248 -5.53 -1.90 0.87
N PHE A 249 -4.29 -1.60 0.50
CA PHE A 249 -3.17 -1.55 1.43
C PHE A 249 -2.87 -0.13 1.90
N CYS A 250 -2.86 0.07 3.21
CA CYS A 250 -2.43 1.30 3.87
C CYS A 250 -1.20 1.04 4.74
N ASN A 251 -0.37 2.07 4.96
CA ASN A 251 0.87 1.92 5.72
C ASN A 251 0.64 1.96 7.24
N THR A 252 -0.48 2.54 7.71
CA THR A 252 -0.75 2.71 9.14
C THR A 252 -2.12 2.16 9.53
N LYS A 253 -2.27 1.74 10.78
CA LYS A 253 -3.55 1.24 11.33
C LYS A 253 -4.64 2.31 11.26
N ARG A 254 -4.28 3.55 11.59
CA ARG A 254 -5.19 4.70 11.52
C ARG A 254 -5.70 4.95 10.09
N ALA A 255 -4.82 4.85 9.08
CA ALA A 255 -5.24 4.99 7.69
C ALA A 255 -6.18 3.86 7.25
N VAL A 256 -5.96 2.64 7.75
CA VAL A 256 -6.91 1.52 7.53
C VAL A 256 -8.28 1.85 8.13
N ASP A 257 -8.33 2.32 9.38
CA ASP A 257 -9.58 2.70 10.05
C ASP A 257 -10.32 3.81 9.28
N GLU A 258 -9.63 4.91 9.00
CA GLU A 258 -10.17 6.09 8.29
C GLU A 258 -10.66 5.72 6.89
N CYS A 259 -9.90 4.92 6.14
CA CYS A 259 -10.29 4.47 4.80
C CYS A 259 -11.52 3.55 4.85
N THR A 260 -11.56 2.59 5.79
CA THR A 260 -12.68 1.66 5.94
C THR A 260 -13.97 2.40 6.30
N GLU A 261 -13.91 3.32 7.25
CA GLU A 261 -15.07 4.13 7.67
C GLU A 261 -15.59 4.99 6.52
N ALA A 262 -14.69 5.59 5.75
CA ALA A 262 -15.07 6.41 4.61
C ALA A 262 -15.68 5.60 3.45
N LEU A 263 -15.26 4.36 3.25
CA LEU A 263 -15.86 3.42 2.29
C LEU A 263 -17.23 2.93 2.75
N LEU A 264 -17.37 2.56 4.02
CA LEU A 264 -18.65 2.15 4.61
C LEU A 264 -19.69 3.28 4.53
N ALA A 265 -19.28 4.52 4.82
CA ALA A 265 -20.15 5.69 4.71
C ALA A 265 -20.65 5.95 3.27
N ARG A 266 -19.92 5.46 2.26
CA ARG A 266 -20.28 5.52 0.83
C ARG A 266 -21.02 4.26 0.35
N GLY A 267 -21.34 3.33 1.24
CA GLY A 267 -22.10 2.12 0.91
C GLY A 267 -21.28 0.96 0.34
N TYR A 268 -19.95 1.01 0.38
CA TYR A 268 -19.12 -0.14 -0.03
C TYR A 268 -19.12 -1.24 1.04
N SER A 269 -19.15 -2.50 0.60
CA SER A 269 -19.00 -3.65 1.49
C SER A 269 -17.53 -3.86 1.86
N ALA A 270 -17.07 -3.08 2.85
CA ALA A 270 -15.68 -3.03 3.28
C ALA A 270 -15.48 -3.44 4.75
N ASP A 271 -14.32 -4.00 5.08
CA ASP A 271 -13.92 -4.26 6.47
C ASP A 271 -12.41 -4.08 6.67
N ARG A 272 -11.99 -3.95 7.94
CA ARG A 272 -10.63 -3.57 8.32
C ARG A 272 -9.79 -4.75 8.82
N LEU A 273 -8.50 -4.74 8.48
CA LEU A 273 -7.55 -5.76 8.92
C LEU A 273 -6.19 -5.14 9.30
N HIS A 274 -5.97 -4.91 10.59
CA HIS A 274 -4.71 -4.37 11.13
C HIS A 274 -4.39 -4.97 12.50
N GLY A 275 -3.19 -4.72 13.02
CA GLY A 275 -2.67 -5.42 14.21
C GLY A 275 -3.36 -5.14 15.56
N ASP A 276 -4.33 -4.23 15.65
CA ASP A 276 -5.05 -3.94 16.90
C ASP A 276 -6.40 -4.66 17.00
N ILE A 277 -6.86 -5.31 15.93
CA ILE A 277 -8.07 -6.11 16.00
C ILE A 277 -7.81 -7.39 16.79
N THR A 278 -8.83 -7.87 17.50
CA THR A 278 -8.74 -9.15 18.22
C THR A 278 -8.65 -10.32 17.23
N GLN A 279 -8.07 -11.43 17.67
CA GLN A 279 -7.97 -12.64 16.84
C GLN A 279 -9.34 -13.15 16.38
N GLN A 280 -10.35 -13.09 17.24
CA GLN A 280 -11.72 -13.48 16.90
C GLN A 280 -12.31 -12.58 15.80
N MET A 281 -12.04 -11.27 15.87
CA MET A 281 -12.45 -10.33 14.82
C MET A 281 -11.69 -10.61 13.52
N ARG A 282 -10.38 -10.86 13.57
CA ARG A 282 -9.57 -11.24 12.41
C ARG A 282 -10.16 -12.44 11.68
N GLU A 283 -10.43 -13.53 12.41
CA GLU A 283 -11.02 -14.74 11.84
C GLU A 283 -12.39 -14.50 11.22
N ARG A 284 -13.22 -13.66 11.87
CA ARG A 284 -14.53 -13.27 11.33
C ARG A 284 -14.41 -12.46 10.04
N VAL A 285 -13.54 -11.46 10.01
CA VAL A 285 -13.30 -10.60 8.83
C VAL A 285 -12.78 -11.46 7.66
N LEU A 286 -11.77 -12.28 7.91
CA LEU A 286 -11.19 -13.15 6.88
C LEU A 286 -12.19 -14.20 6.36
N LYS A 287 -13.08 -14.70 7.23
CA LYS A 287 -14.15 -15.59 6.80
C LYS A 287 -15.13 -14.86 5.89
N ARG A 288 -15.62 -13.68 6.30
CA ARG A 288 -16.54 -12.86 5.50
C ARG A 288 -15.96 -12.47 4.15
N PHE A 289 -14.66 -12.18 4.09
CA PHE A 289 -13.97 -11.85 2.84
C PHE A 289 -13.85 -13.06 1.92
N ARG A 290 -13.48 -14.24 2.44
CA ARG A 290 -13.46 -15.49 1.65
C ARG A 290 -14.83 -15.91 1.14
N ASP A 291 -15.86 -15.69 1.96
CA ASP A 291 -17.25 -16.02 1.60
C ASP A 291 -17.87 -14.99 0.63
N GLY A 292 -17.15 -13.93 0.24
CA GLY A 292 -17.64 -12.87 -0.65
C GLY A 292 -18.70 -11.95 -0.02
N ILE A 293 -18.88 -11.99 1.30
CA ILE A 293 -19.83 -11.13 2.02
C ILE A 293 -19.31 -9.70 2.09
N ILE A 294 -18.00 -9.54 2.22
CA ILE A 294 -17.30 -8.26 2.05
C ILE A 294 -16.44 -8.34 0.80
N GLU A 295 -16.56 -7.32 -0.04
CA GLU A 295 -15.90 -7.26 -1.35
C GLU A 295 -14.54 -6.55 -1.23
N VAL A 296 -14.39 -5.65 -0.25
CA VAL A 296 -13.21 -4.82 -0.07
C VAL A 296 -12.58 -5.06 1.29
N LEU A 297 -11.32 -5.49 1.31
CA LEU A 297 -10.54 -5.62 2.54
C LEU A 297 -9.49 -4.50 2.63
N VAL A 298 -9.58 -3.65 3.64
CA VAL A 298 -8.58 -2.61 3.90
C VAL A 298 -7.60 -3.11 4.94
N ALA A 299 -6.30 -3.16 4.63
CA ALA A 299 -5.32 -3.84 5.46
C ALA A 299 -3.95 -3.16 5.55
N THR A 300 -3.22 -3.45 6.63
CA THR A 300 -1.77 -3.20 6.70
C THR A 300 -0.98 -4.42 6.22
N ASP A 301 0.28 -4.21 5.82
CA ASP A 301 1.18 -5.30 5.38
C ASP A 301 1.26 -6.45 6.37
N VAL A 302 1.42 -6.12 7.66
CA VAL A 302 1.60 -7.12 8.72
C VAL A 302 0.36 -8.01 8.86
N ALA A 303 -0.83 -7.43 8.71
CA ALA A 303 -2.08 -8.14 8.94
C ALA A 303 -2.56 -8.93 7.71
N ALA A 304 -2.15 -8.53 6.51
CA ALA A 304 -2.46 -9.22 5.26
C ALA A 304 -1.33 -10.19 4.80
N ARG A 305 -0.23 -10.30 5.53
CA ARG A 305 0.75 -11.38 5.34
C ARG A 305 0.14 -12.73 5.74
N GLY A 306 0.41 -13.77 4.94
CA GLY A 306 -0.18 -15.10 5.14
C GLY A 306 -1.67 -15.21 4.79
N LEU A 307 -2.26 -14.17 4.18
CA LEU A 307 -3.65 -14.18 3.74
C LEU A 307 -3.80 -15.18 2.58
N ASP A 308 -4.42 -16.32 2.88
CA ASP A 308 -4.71 -17.41 1.95
C ASP A 308 -6.13 -17.27 1.42
N VAL A 309 -6.28 -16.34 0.47
CA VAL A 309 -7.53 -16.08 -0.22
C VAL A 309 -7.23 -16.19 -1.69
N GLU A 310 -7.82 -17.21 -2.31
CA GLU A 310 -7.87 -17.35 -3.76
C GLU A 310 -8.83 -16.26 -4.30
N ASP A 311 -8.65 -15.82 -5.54
CA ASP A 311 -9.61 -14.98 -6.27
C ASP A 311 -9.62 -13.45 -5.99
N ILE A 312 -8.53 -12.87 -5.48
CA ILE A 312 -8.41 -11.40 -5.42
C ILE A 312 -8.17 -10.84 -6.83
N GLU A 313 -9.10 -10.06 -7.36
CA GLU A 313 -9.06 -9.51 -8.72
C GLU A 313 -8.25 -8.21 -8.79
N ALA A 314 -8.34 -7.38 -7.74
CA ALA A 314 -7.70 -6.07 -7.70
C ALA A 314 -6.95 -5.81 -6.39
N VAL A 315 -5.78 -5.20 -6.49
CA VAL A 315 -4.98 -4.71 -5.36
C VAL A 315 -4.74 -3.23 -5.52
N PHE A 316 -5.06 -2.45 -4.48
CA PHE A 316 -4.85 -1.02 -4.45
C PHE A 316 -3.82 -0.67 -3.39
N ASN A 317 -2.69 -0.10 -3.80
CA ASN A 317 -1.75 0.53 -2.86
C ASN A 317 -2.23 1.95 -2.57
N TYR A 318 -3.11 2.09 -1.58
CA TYR A 318 -3.61 3.39 -1.11
C TYR A 318 -2.47 4.26 -0.59
N ASP A 319 -1.53 3.63 0.12
CA ASP A 319 -0.22 4.19 0.43
C ASP A 319 0.86 3.36 -0.25
N LEU A 320 1.82 4.00 -0.93
CA LEU A 320 2.94 3.26 -1.50
C LEU A 320 3.83 2.68 -0.38
N PRO A 321 4.23 1.40 -0.44
CA PRO A 321 5.13 0.82 0.54
C PRO A 321 6.51 1.48 0.49
N GLN A 322 7.24 1.44 1.61
CA GLN A 322 8.60 1.98 1.68
C GLN A 322 9.60 1.09 0.93
N ASP A 323 9.43 -0.22 1.05
CA ASP A 323 10.35 -1.22 0.51
C ASP A 323 9.81 -1.91 -0.75
N PRO A 324 10.63 -2.09 -1.80
CA PRO A 324 10.22 -2.79 -3.02
C PRO A 324 9.76 -4.23 -2.83
N GLU A 325 10.27 -4.90 -1.80
CA GLU A 325 9.85 -6.27 -1.49
C GLU A 325 8.41 -6.30 -0.97
N ASP A 326 8.04 -5.34 -0.13
CA ASP A 326 6.66 -5.23 0.37
C ASP A 326 5.71 -4.91 -0.78
N TYR A 327 6.11 -4.08 -1.74
CA TYR A 327 5.35 -3.87 -2.97
C TYR A 327 5.05 -5.19 -3.70
N VAL A 328 6.08 -6.02 -3.91
CA VAL A 328 5.92 -7.33 -4.56
C VAL A 328 4.97 -8.24 -3.76
N HIS A 329 5.05 -8.25 -2.44
CA HIS A 329 4.16 -9.02 -1.58
C HIS A 329 2.70 -8.55 -1.60
N ARG A 330 2.47 -7.24 -1.75
CA ARG A 330 1.13 -6.65 -1.89
C ARG A 330 0.50 -7.05 -3.21
N ILE A 331 1.19 -6.78 -4.33
CA ILE A 331 0.62 -7.08 -5.65
C ILE A 331 0.51 -8.59 -5.88
N GLY A 332 1.37 -9.41 -5.25
CA GLY A 332 1.29 -10.87 -5.25
C GLY A 332 0.06 -11.44 -4.51
N ARG A 333 -0.85 -10.60 -4.01
CA ARG A 333 -2.17 -11.02 -3.56
C ARG A 333 -3.14 -11.29 -4.72
N THR A 334 -2.93 -10.65 -5.87
CA THR A 334 -3.67 -10.91 -7.11
C THR A 334 -2.82 -11.72 -8.11
N GLY A 335 -3.40 -12.10 -9.25
CA GLY A 335 -2.69 -12.79 -10.33
C GLY A 335 -2.22 -14.21 -9.99
N ARG A 336 -2.90 -14.88 -9.04
CA ARG A 336 -2.57 -16.23 -8.60
C ARG A 336 -3.16 -17.29 -9.54
N ALA A 337 -2.57 -18.49 -9.56
CA ALA A 337 -3.03 -19.64 -10.35
C ALA A 337 -3.20 -19.36 -11.87
N GLY A 338 -2.37 -18.48 -12.44
CA GLY A 338 -2.35 -18.19 -13.88
C GLY A 338 -3.42 -17.21 -14.38
N ARG A 339 -4.21 -16.61 -13.48
CA ARG A 339 -5.20 -15.58 -13.83
C ARG A 339 -4.54 -14.22 -13.93
N SER A 340 -5.11 -13.32 -14.74
CA SER A 340 -4.72 -11.92 -14.77
C SER A 340 -5.16 -11.22 -13.49
N GLY A 341 -4.28 -10.42 -12.90
CA GLY A 341 -4.57 -9.57 -11.75
C GLY A 341 -4.33 -8.11 -12.07
N ARG A 342 -4.94 -7.19 -11.32
CA ARG A 342 -4.70 -5.76 -11.47
C ARG A 342 -4.17 -5.14 -10.19
N ALA A 343 -3.15 -4.28 -10.32
CA ALA A 343 -2.56 -3.57 -9.21
C ALA A 343 -2.42 -2.08 -9.51
N VAL A 344 -3.10 -1.24 -8.74
CA VAL A 344 -3.07 0.23 -8.90
C VAL A 344 -2.39 0.85 -7.69
N SER A 345 -1.44 1.75 -7.91
CA SER A 345 -0.70 2.42 -6.84
C SER A 345 -0.89 3.92 -6.82
N PHE A 346 -1.28 4.48 -5.67
CA PHE A 346 -1.35 5.92 -5.49
C PHE A 346 0.02 6.47 -5.15
N VAL A 347 0.38 7.56 -5.82
CA VAL A 347 1.66 8.25 -5.60
C VAL A 347 1.46 9.75 -5.58
N PHE A 348 2.22 10.46 -4.75
CA PHE A 348 2.30 11.91 -4.82
C PHE A 348 3.67 12.44 -4.39
N GLY A 349 4.18 13.45 -5.09
CA GLY A 349 5.42 14.16 -4.72
C GLY A 349 6.62 13.23 -4.51
N ARG A 350 7.05 13.06 -3.25
CA ARG A 350 8.24 12.25 -2.89
C ARG A 350 8.08 10.76 -3.15
N GLU A 351 6.85 10.26 -3.25
CA GLU A 351 6.57 8.84 -3.53
C GLU A 351 6.91 8.45 -4.97
N ILE A 352 6.99 9.42 -5.89
CA ILE A 352 7.41 9.18 -7.28
C ILE A 352 8.83 8.59 -7.31
N HIS A 353 9.74 9.09 -6.47
CA HIS A 353 11.11 8.53 -6.38
C HIS A 353 11.13 7.12 -5.80
N ARG A 354 10.17 6.80 -4.91
CA ARG A 354 10.04 5.43 -4.37
C ARG A 354 9.49 4.49 -5.44
N LEU A 355 8.53 4.93 -6.24
CA LEU A 355 8.03 4.18 -7.39
C LEU A 355 9.17 3.84 -8.35
N GLU A 356 10.07 4.79 -8.65
CA GLU A 356 11.26 4.56 -9.48
C GLU A 356 12.25 3.54 -8.87
N MET A 357 12.31 3.40 -7.54
CA MET A 357 13.09 2.34 -6.89
C MET A 357 12.41 0.98 -7.05
N ILE A 358 11.08 0.94 -6.92
CA ILE A 358 10.27 -0.26 -7.10
C ILE A 358 10.40 -0.76 -8.54
N GLU A 359 10.23 0.09 -9.55
CA GLU A 359 10.37 -0.28 -10.98
C GLU A 359 11.76 -0.85 -11.30
N ARG A 360 12.82 -0.27 -10.72
CA ARG A 360 14.19 -0.78 -10.88
C ARG A 360 14.39 -2.15 -10.24
N TYR A 361 13.77 -2.37 -9.08
CA TYR A 361 13.83 -3.64 -8.36
C TYR A 361 13.04 -4.74 -9.09
N THR A 362 11.81 -4.44 -9.51
CA THR A 362 10.93 -5.39 -10.22
C THR A 362 11.34 -5.60 -11.68
N ARG A 363 12.16 -4.68 -12.23
CA ARG A 363 12.55 -4.63 -13.65
C ARG A 363 11.32 -4.58 -14.58
N HIS A 364 10.26 -3.94 -14.11
CA HIS A 364 9.02 -3.77 -14.84
C HIS A 364 8.55 -2.31 -14.72
N PRO A 365 8.28 -1.62 -15.84
CA PRO A 365 7.72 -0.28 -15.79
C PRO A 365 6.26 -0.34 -15.32
N ILE A 366 5.86 0.62 -14.49
CA ILE A 366 4.48 0.75 -14.00
C ILE A 366 3.77 1.81 -14.86
N ARG A 367 2.64 1.43 -15.48
CA ARG A 367 1.91 2.31 -16.41
C ARG A 367 1.30 3.48 -15.64
N ARG A 368 1.47 4.71 -16.12
CA ARG A 368 0.76 5.85 -15.53
C ARG A 368 -0.67 5.91 -16.07
N GLU A 369 -1.63 5.99 -15.17
CA GLU A 369 -3.04 6.17 -15.47
C GLU A 369 -3.55 7.48 -14.88
N ARG A 370 -4.69 7.95 -15.40
CA ARG A 370 -5.37 9.12 -14.88
C ARG A 370 -6.50 8.67 -13.96
N VAL A 371 -6.87 9.56 -13.05
CA VAL A 371 -8.09 9.41 -12.27
C VAL A 371 -9.28 9.41 -13.23
N PRO A 372 -10.21 8.44 -13.13
CA PRO A 372 -11.48 8.49 -13.88
C PRO A 372 -12.26 9.76 -13.54
N SER A 373 -12.76 10.47 -14.56
CA SER A 373 -13.62 11.63 -14.33
C SER A 373 -14.97 11.20 -13.78
N GLN A 374 -15.65 12.09 -13.06
CA GLN A 374 -17.00 11.83 -12.55
C GLN A 374 -17.96 11.38 -13.67
N GLU A 375 -17.93 12.06 -14.82
CA GLU A 375 -18.75 11.68 -15.99
C GLU A 375 -18.47 10.26 -16.48
N GLN A 376 -17.20 9.81 -16.48
CA GLN A 376 -16.84 8.45 -16.87
C GLN A 376 -17.40 7.41 -15.89
N VAL A 377 -17.33 7.69 -14.58
CA VAL A 377 -17.86 6.79 -13.56
C VAL A 377 -19.38 6.73 -13.65
N GLU A 378 -20.05 7.88 -13.78
CA GLU A 378 -21.50 7.95 -13.92
C GLU A 378 -22.00 7.24 -15.19
N GLY A 379 -21.31 7.42 -16.31
CA GLY A 379 -21.62 6.71 -17.56
C GLY A 379 -21.50 5.19 -17.38
N LYS A 380 -20.42 4.72 -16.73
CA LYS A 380 -20.22 3.28 -16.52
C LYS A 380 -21.24 2.65 -15.58
N LEU A 381 -21.62 3.35 -14.51
CA LEU A 381 -22.69 2.92 -13.61
C LEU A 381 -24.05 2.87 -14.33
N ALA A 382 -24.32 3.86 -15.19
CA ALA A 382 -25.53 3.87 -16.01
C ALA A 382 -25.56 2.68 -17.00
N ASP A 383 -24.44 2.37 -17.64
CA ASP A 383 -24.31 1.24 -18.55
C ASP A 383 -24.51 -0.11 -17.83
N GLN A 384 -23.95 -0.27 -16.62
CA GLN A 384 -24.14 -1.48 -15.81
C GLN A 384 -25.62 -1.67 -15.44
N LEU A 385 -26.28 -0.62 -14.96
CA LEU A 385 -27.69 -0.65 -14.62
C LEU A 385 -28.56 -0.92 -15.86
N PHE A 386 -28.22 -0.34 -17.01
CA PHE A 386 -28.90 -0.60 -18.27
C PHE A 386 -28.83 -2.08 -18.67
N GLU A 387 -27.64 -2.69 -18.61
CA GLU A 387 -27.49 -4.11 -18.94
C GLU A 387 -28.22 -5.01 -17.93
N GLU A 388 -28.20 -4.69 -16.62
CA GLU A 388 -28.97 -5.44 -15.62
C GLU A 388 -30.48 -5.37 -15.89
N VAL A 389 -31.00 -4.18 -16.20
CA VAL A 389 -32.43 -3.99 -16.56
C VAL A 389 -32.77 -4.79 -17.82
N LYS A 390 -31.93 -4.73 -18.85
CA LYS A 390 -32.10 -5.46 -20.11
C LYS A 390 -32.09 -6.97 -19.91
N GLU A 391 -31.18 -7.48 -19.08
CA GLU A 391 -31.11 -8.91 -18.75
C GLU A 391 -32.39 -9.37 -18.04
N ARG A 392 -32.81 -8.67 -16.98
CA ARG A 392 -34.05 -9.01 -16.24
C ARG A 392 -35.31 -8.93 -17.10
N LEU A 393 -35.40 -7.96 -18.01
CA LEU A 393 -36.49 -7.85 -18.98
C LEU A 393 -36.51 -9.04 -19.95
N THR A 394 -35.33 -9.44 -20.45
CA THR A 394 -35.18 -10.58 -21.37
C THR A 394 -35.54 -11.89 -20.69
N GLU A 395 -35.15 -12.08 -19.44
CA GLU A 395 -35.46 -13.28 -18.65
C GLU A 395 -36.90 -13.31 -18.11
N SER A 396 -37.68 -12.23 -18.26
CA SER A 396 -39.01 -12.05 -17.68
C SER A 396 -39.07 -12.29 -16.15
N LYS A 397 -37.94 -12.07 -15.45
CA LYS A 397 -37.82 -12.26 -13.99
C LYS A 397 -38.12 -10.97 -13.23
N PHE A 398 -39.38 -10.54 -13.24
CA PHE A 398 -39.83 -9.41 -12.42
C PHE A 398 -41.29 -9.59 -12.00
N ASN A 399 -41.63 -9.07 -10.83
CA ASN A 399 -43.01 -9.04 -10.36
C ASN A 399 -43.79 -7.98 -11.16
N SER A 400 -45.04 -8.28 -11.51
CA SER A 400 -45.91 -7.29 -12.16
C SER A 400 -46.35 -6.24 -11.14
N TYR A 401 -45.98 -4.98 -11.40
CA TYR A 401 -46.46 -3.79 -10.67
C TYR A 401 -47.40 -2.96 -11.56
N GLN A 402 -48.18 -3.65 -12.40
CA GLN A 402 -49.07 -3.01 -13.39
C GLN A 402 -50.05 -2.04 -12.74
N ASP A 403 -50.68 -2.40 -11.63
CA ASP A 403 -51.64 -1.52 -10.94
C ASP A 403 -51.01 -0.19 -10.48
N GLN A 404 -49.76 -0.20 -10.02
CA GLN A 404 -49.05 1.01 -9.63
C GLN A 404 -48.63 1.84 -10.85
N MET A 405 -48.19 1.17 -11.92
CA MET A 405 -47.84 1.84 -13.18
C MET A 405 -49.07 2.50 -13.82
N ASP A 406 -50.19 1.80 -13.91
CA ASP A 406 -51.43 2.31 -14.50
C ASP A 406 -51.95 3.54 -13.75
N ARG A 407 -51.88 3.55 -12.41
CA ARG A 407 -52.22 4.73 -11.61
C ARG A 407 -51.36 5.96 -11.92
N LEU A 408 -50.08 5.76 -12.23
CA LEU A 408 -49.19 6.86 -12.62
C LEU A 408 -49.50 7.35 -14.05
N LEU A 409 -49.79 6.41 -14.97
CA LEU A 409 -50.15 6.76 -16.34
C LEU A 409 -51.51 7.49 -16.43
N GLU A 410 -52.50 7.07 -15.64
CA GLU A 410 -53.81 7.73 -15.53
C GLU A 410 -53.71 9.18 -15.01
N GLN A 411 -52.69 9.49 -14.22
CA GLN A 411 -52.40 10.85 -13.75
C GLN A 411 -51.66 11.71 -14.78
N GLY A 412 -51.35 11.16 -15.96
CA GLY A 412 -50.72 11.87 -17.08
C GLY A 412 -49.19 11.80 -17.12
N PHE A 413 -48.56 11.00 -16.26
CA PHE A 413 -47.11 10.77 -16.34
C PHE A 413 -46.78 9.80 -17.48
N THR A 414 -45.70 10.04 -18.21
CA THR A 414 -45.27 9.10 -19.26
C THR A 414 -44.46 7.94 -18.65
N PRO A 415 -44.44 6.74 -19.28
CA PRO A 415 -43.56 5.65 -18.84
C PRO A 415 -42.09 6.07 -18.76
N THR A 416 -41.65 6.97 -19.64
CA THR A 416 -40.30 7.52 -19.66
C THR A 416 -40.01 8.38 -18.44
N ASP A 417 -40.95 9.23 -18.01
CA ASP A 417 -40.79 10.04 -16.81
C ASP A 417 -40.71 9.16 -15.56
N VAL A 418 -41.59 8.16 -15.48
CA VAL A 418 -41.59 7.19 -14.37
C VAL A 418 -40.27 6.43 -14.31
N ALA A 419 -39.78 5.93 -15.46
CA ALA A 419 -38.48 5.27 -15.53
C ALA A 419 -37.35 6.21 -15.10
N SER A 420 -37.34 7.45 -15.60
CA SER A 420 -36.33 8.45 -15.26
C SER A 420 -36.29 8.74 -13.76
N VAL A 421 -37.45 8.90 -13.12
CA VAL A 421 -37.55 9.09 -11.67
C VAL A 421 -37.05 7.87 -10.91
N LEU A 422 -37.41 6.65 -11.33
CA LEU A 422 -36.91 5.43 -10.70
C LEU A 422 -35.38 5.29 -10.85
N PHE A 423 -34.82 5.65 -12.00
CA PHE A 423 -33.38 5.72 -12.22
C PHE A 423 -32.72 6.74 -11.27
N THR A 424 -33.31 7.93 -11.12
CA THR A 424 -32.83 8.94 -10.18
C THR A 424 -32.88 8.45 -8.73
N MET A 425 -34.00 7.87 -8.30
CA MET A 425 -34.15 7.34 -6.94
C MET A 425 -33.17 6.20 -6.64
N LEU A 426 -32.94 5.30 -7.60
CA LEU A 426 -31.95 4.24 -7.47
C LEU A 426 -30.54 4.81 -7.29
N ARG A 427 -30.18 5.83 -8.09
CA ARG A 427 -28.89 6.53 -7.96
C ARG A 427 -28.76 7.22 -6.60
N GLU A 428 -29.77 7.96 -6.16
CA GLU A 428 -29.77 8.64 -4.85
C GLU A 428 -29.69 7.64 -3.70
N SER A 429 -30.40 6.51 -3.79
CA SER A 429 -30.39 5.46 -2.76
C SER A 429 -29.05 4.74 -2.62
N SER A 430 -28.22 4.80 -3.66
CA SER A 430 -26.88 4.21 -3.65
C SER A 430 -25.90 4.99 -2.75
N GLY A 431 -26.25 6.21 -2.33
CA GLY A 431 -25.44 7.04 -1.41
C GLY A 431 -24.10 7.53 -1.98
N ARG A 432 -23.84 7.32 -3.28
CA ARG A 432 -22.58 7.68 -3.96
C ARG A 432 -22.69 9.09 -4.55
N GLU A 433 -22.60 10.12 -3.71
CA GLU A 433 -22.31 11.48 -4.19
C GLU A 433 -20.79 11.59 -4.41
N PHE A 434 -20.37 11.70 -5.68
CA PHE A 434 -18.98 11.94 -6.04
C PHE A 434 -18.60 13.39 -5.74
N GLY A 435 -17.49 13.59 -5.02
CA GLY A 435 -16.96 14.92 -4.76
C GLY A 435 -16.09 15.42 -5.90
N GLU A 436 -16.14 16.72 -6.19
CA GLU A 436 -15.14 17.37 -7.04
C GLU A 436 -13.76 17.30 -6.36
N ILE A 437 -12.77 16.77 -7.08
CA ILE A 437 -11.39 16.69 -6.60
C ILE A 437 -10.47 17.56 -7.46
N ALA A 438 -9.31 17.91 -6.90
CA ALA A 438 -8.37 18.80 -7.59
C ALA A 438 -7.82 18.19 -8.88
N GLU A 439 -7.74 16.87 -8.91
CA GLU A 439 -7.32 16.05 -10.05
C GLU A 439 -8.26 16.19 -11.25
N ASP A 440 -9.53 16.57 -11.06
CA ASP A 440 -10.49 16.82 -12.14
C ASP A 440 -10.14 18.08 -12.95
N ARG A 441 -9.39 19.02 -12.35
CA ARG A 441 -9.02 20.32 -12.95
C ARG A 441 -7.60 20.36 -13.50
N GLU A 442 -6.82 19.27 -13.37
CA GLU A 442 -5.45 19.23 -13.87
C GLU A 442 -5.44 18.91 -15.39
N GLU A 443 -5.14 19.92 -16.21
CA GLU A 443 -4.92 19.74 -17.65
C GLU A 443 -3.76 18.76 -17.94
N PRO A 444 -3.81 18.01 -19.06
CA PRO A 444 -2.76 17.07 -19.45
C PRO A 444 -1.39 17.75 -19.51
N ARG A 445 -0.54 17.54 -18.50
CA ARG A 445 0.89 17.88 -18.63
C ARG A 445 1.59 16.73 -19.35
N GLU A 446 1.76 16.86 -20.66
CA GLU A 446 2.71 16.03 -21.40
C GLU A 446 4.12 16.20 -20.80
N ARG A 447 4.56 15.20 -20.02
CA ARG A 447 5.96 15.14 -19.59
C ARG A 447 6.80 14.72 -20.79
N ARG A 448 7.56 15.68 -21.33
CA ARG A 448 8.61 15.45 -22.33
C ARG A 448 9.53 14.30 -21.89
N ARG A 449 9.85 13.40 -22.82
CA ARG A 449 10.69 12.21 -22.59
C ARG A 449 12.06 12.60 -21.98
N PRO A 450 12.58 11.88 -20.97
CA PRO A 450 13.92 12.12 -20.45
C PRO A 450 14.96 11.64 -21.46
N GLY A 451 15.66 12.55 -22.15
CA GLY A 451 16.75 12.17 -23.07
C GLY A 451 17.24 13.28 -24.00
N GLU A 452 16.40 14.23 -24.37
CA GLU A 452 16.82 15.35 -25.21
C GLU A 452 17.31 16.51 -24.33
N ARG A 453 18.62 16.58 -24.10
CA ARG A 453 19.26 17.83 -23.66
C ARG A 453 19.25 18.79 -24.85
N PRO A 454 18.59 19.97 -24.78
CA PRO A 454 18.86 21.00 -25.76
C PRO A 454 20.27 21.53 -25.47
N VAL A 455 21.09 21.61 -26.52
CA VAL A 455 22.35 22.37 -26.50
C VAL A 455 22.01 23.78 -26.02
N ARG A 456 22.65 24.19 -24.92
CA ARG A 456 22.54 25.56 -24.40
C ARG A 456 23.27 26.50 -25.34
N GLU A 457 22.54 27.13 -26.25
CA GLU A 457 22.94 28.44 -26.76
C GLU A 457 22.59 29.51 -25.72
N PRO A 458 23.43 30.56 -25.55
CA PRO A 458 23.14 31.65 -24.62
C PRO A 458 21.93 32.44 -25.16
N ARG A 459 20.76 32.25 -24.55
CA ARG A 459 19.58 33.06 -24.87
C ARG A 459 19.56 34.34 -24.04
N GLU A 460 19.54 35.46 -24.75
CA GLU A 460 19.17 36.79 -24.26
C GLU A 460 17.81 36.77 -23.51
N PRO A 461 17.55 37.73 -22.61
CA PRO A 461 16.35 37.75 -21.80
C PRO A 461 15.11 37.99 -22.68
N ARG A 462 14.34 36.93 -22.95
CA ARG A 462 13.01 37.08 -23.58
C ARG A 462 11.97 37.44 -22.52
N GLU A 463 11.41 38.63 -22.68
CA GLU A 463 10.18 39.09 -22.03
C GLU A 463 9.04 38.09 -22.26
N ARG A 464 8.29 37.79 -21.20
CA ARG A 464 7.07 36.98 -21.28
C ARG A 464 5.99 37.77 -22.01
N ALA A 465 5.40 37.17 -23.05
CA ALA A 465 4.20 37.68 -23.68
C ALA A 465 3.02 37.73 -22.67
N PRO A 466 2.12 38.73 -22.74
CA PRO A 466 1.03 38.92 -21.78
C PRO A 466 -0.09 37.89 -21.98
N ARG A 467 -0.75 37.49 -20.88
CA ARG A 467 -2.02 36.75 -20.92
C ARG A 467 -3.16 37.75 -21.15
N GLY A 468 -4.16 37.36 -21.93
CA GLY A 468 -5.16 38.23 -22.55
C GLY A 468 -6.16 38.98 -21.67
N ASP A 469 -5.90 39.19 -20.37
CA ASP A 469 -6.73 40.01 -19.46
C ASP A 469 -5.99 41.23 -18.87
N ASP A 470 -4.73 41.47 -19.24
CA ASP A 470 -3.93 42.62 -18.78
C ASP A 470 -4.10 43.90 -19.64
N ALA A 471 -5.00 43.89 -20.63
CA ALA A 471 -5.06 44.94 -21.67
C ALA A 471 -5.53 46.32 -21.18
N ASP A 472 -6.10 46.43 -19.98
CA ASP A 472 -6.65 47.68 -19.46
C ASP A 472 -6.28 47.98 -17.99
N MET A 473 -5.05 47.61 -17.63
CA MET A 473 -4.48 47.87 -16.31
C MET A 473 -3.36 48.92 -16.40
N THR A 474 -3.48 49.97 -15.60
CA THR A 474 -2.47 51.02 -15.45
C THR A 474 -1.60 50.77 -14.21
N PRO A 475 -0.28 50.64 -14.37
CA PRO A 475 0.62 50.43 -13.25
C PRO A 475 0.88 51.72 -12.48
N LEU A 476 0.72 51.65 -11.15
CA LEU A 476 0.99 52.74 -10.23
C LEU A 476 2.16 52.38 -9.31
N PHE A 477 3.04 53.35 -9.10
CA PHE A 477 4.11 53.32 -8.13
C PHE A 477 3.58 53.67 -6.75
N PHE A 478 3.91 52.86 -5.75
CA PHE A 478 3.57 53.07 -4.35
C PHE A 478 4.85 53.10 -3.51
N SER A 479 5.11 54.21 -2.80
CA SER A 479 6.41 54.46 -2.18
C SER A 479 6.75 53.57 -0.97
N LEU A 480 5.84 52.71 -0.51
CA LEU A 480 6.10 51.78 0.59
C LEU A 480 6.30 50.35 0.06
N GLY A 481 7.17 49.60 0.71
CA GLY A 481 7.60 48.25 0.32
C GLY A 481 7.84 47.34 1.53
N LYS A 482 8.47 46.19 1.32
CA LYS A 482 8.67 45.17 2.38
C LYS A 482 9.40 45.69 3.62
N MET A 483 10.41 46.55 3.45
CA MET A 483 11.16 47.14 4.57
C MET A 483 10.29 48.07 5.43
N HIS A 484 9.17 48.54 4.90
CA HIS A 484 8.20 49.36 5.62
C HIS A 484 7.15 48.51 6.35
N GLY A 485 7.27 47.17 6.30
CA GLY A 485 6.37 46.22 6.96
C GLY A 485 5.02 46.02 6.26
N VAL A 486 4.82 46.62 5.09
CA VAL A 486 3.55 46.63 4.37
C VAL A 486 3.29 45.27 3.70
N ARG A 487 2.07 44.77 3.84
CA ARG A 487 1.60 43.53 3.19
C ARG A 487 0.65 43.83 2.02
N PRO A 488 0.56 42.97 0.99
CA PRO A 488 -0.33 43.23 -0.15
C PRO A 488 -1.79 43.42 0.26
N GLY A 489 -2.28 42.62 1.21
CA GLY A 489 -3.65 42.74 1.71
C GLY A 489 -3.96 44.06 2.42
N GLU A 490 -2.97 44.71 3.03
CA GLU A 490 -3.15 46.03 3.67
C GLU A 490 -3.29 47.14 2.61
N ILE A 491 -2.51 47.04 1.53
CA ILE A 491 -2.61 47.94 0.37
C ILE A 491 -3.98 47.79 -0.29
N VAL A 492 -4.41 46.55 -0.55
CA VAL A 492 -5.73 46.24 -1.13
C VAL A 492 -6.86 46.76 -0.24
N GLY A 493 -6.78 46.51 1.07
CA GLY A 493 -7.78 46.97 2.03
C GLY A 493 -7.91 48.49 2.06
N MET A 494 -6.80 49.23 2.07
CA MET A 494 -6.80 50.70 2.02
C MET A 494 -7.37 51.20 0.68
N LEU A 495 -6.99 50.59 -0.44
CA LEU A 495 -7.47 50.99 -1.77
C LEU A 495 -8.97 50.77 -1.97
N TYR A 496 -9.54 49.69 -1.44
CA TYR A 496 -10.99 49.46 -1.50
C TYR A 496 -11.76 50.27 -0.45
N ASN A 497 -11.31 50.27 0.80
CA ASN A 497 -12.10 50.81 1.92
C ASN A 497 -11.88 52.31 2.14
N GLU A 498 -10.66 52.82 1.95
CA GLU A 498 -10.35 54.25 2.21
C GLU A 498 -10.32 55.07 0.91
N ALA A 499 -9.87 54.50 -0.21
CA ALA A 499 -9.86 55.18 -1.50
C ALA A 499 -11.13 54.90 -2.35
N GLY A 500 -12.00 53.99 -1.91
CA GLY A 500 -13.33 53.77 -2.49
C GLY A 500 -13.33 53.10 -3.88
N LEU A 501 -12.33 52.27 -4.19
CA LEU A 501 -12.29 51.53 -5.45
C LEU A 501 -13.32 50.38 -5.49
N PRO A 502 -13.95 50.10 -6.64
CA PRO A 502 -14.79 48.91 -6.82
C PRO A 502 -14.00 47.61 -6.65
N GLN A 503 -14.60 46.56 -6.09
CA GLN A 503 -13.96 45.25 -5.99
C GLN A 503 -13.67 44.69 -7.39
N GLY A 504 -12.46 44.17 -7.59
CA GLY A 504 -11.99 43.68 -8.89
C GLY A 504 -11.24 44.73 -9.73
N SER A 505 -11.16 45.98 -9.27
CA SER A 505 -10.43 47.05 -9.95
C SER A 505 -8.91 47.04 -9.73
N ILE A 506 -8.40 46.14 -8.88
CA ILE A 506 -6.97 45.98 -8.57
C ILE A 506 -6.46 44.67 -9.18
N GLY A 507 -5.43 44.77 -10.01
CA GLY A 507 -4.71 43.66 -10.61
C GLY A 507 -3.51 43.21 -9.77
N HIS A 508 -2.39 42.95 -10.42
CA HIS A 508 -1.21 42.40 -9.76
C HIS A 508 -0.51 43.44 -8.86
N ILE A 509 -0.18 43.05 -7.62
CA ILE A 509 0.62 43.85 -6.69
C ILE A 509 2.01 43.21 -6.53
N LYS A 510 3.03 43.95 -6.95
CA LYS A 510 4.43 43.55 -6.79
C LYS A 510 5.09 44.35 -5.67
N LEU A 511 5.44 43.68 -4.58
CA LEU A 511 6.19 44.27 -3.47
C LEU A 511 7.70 44.16 -3.70
N PHE A 512 8.36 45.30 -3.73
CA PHE A 512 9.82 45.42 -3.68
C PHE A 512 10.27 45.82 -2.27
N ASP A 513 11.58 45.84 -2.02
CA ASP A 513 12.11 46.11 -0.68
C ASP A 513 11.76 47.52 -0.21
N LYS A 514 11.91 48.52 -1.09
CA LYS A 514 11.70 49.94 -0.77
C LYS A 514 10.40 50.54 -1.29
N HIS A 515 9.75 49.93 -2.28
CA HIS A 515 8.52 50.42 -2.90
C HIS A 515 7.65 49.26 -3.37
N SER A 516 6.46 49.53 -3.88
CA SER A 516 5.57 48.54 -4.49
C SER A 516 5.03 49.06 -5.81
N ARG A 517 4.62 48.15 -6.68
CA ARG A 517 3.89 48.45 -7.91
C ARG A 517 2.51 47.80 -7.82
N ILE A 518 1.49 48.55 -8.19
CA ILE A 518 0.09 48.14 -8.09
C ILE A 518 -0.55 48.39 -9.44
N ASP A 519 -1.04 47.34 -10.08
CA ASP A 519 -1.80 47.48 -11.33
C ASP A 519 -3.27 47.78 -10.99
N VAL A 520 -3.84 48.85 -11.54
CA VAL A 520 -5.22 49.29 -11.30
C VAL A 520 -5.89 49.53 -12.65
N ARG A 521 -7.18 49.18 -12.78
CA ARG A 521 -7.96 49.45 -14.00
C ARG A 521 -7.82 50.90 -14.45
N SER A 522 -7.50 51.12 -15.73
CA SER A 522 -7.14 52.44 -16.27
C SER A 522 -8.21 53.51 -16.00
N GLU A 523 -9.48 53.12 -16.09
CA GLU A 523 -10.67 53.94 -15.77
C GLU A 523 -10.70 54.54 -14.35
N HIS A 524 -9.92 53.99 -13.42
CA HIS A 524 -9.88 54.43 -12.02
C HIS A 524 -8.56 55.05 -11.59
N ALA A 525 -7.51 54.99 -12.42
CA ALA A 525 -6.16 55.42 -12.04
C ALA A 525 -6.08 56.92 -11.73
N GLU A 526 -6.65 57.79 -12.58
CA GLU A 526 -6.63 59.25 -12.37
C GLU A 526 -7.38 59.67 -11.09
N ARG A 527 -8.58 59.10 -10.89
CA ARG A 527 -9.39 59.36 -9.71
C ARG A 527 -8.66 58.93 -8.43
N LEU A 528 -7.99 57.78 -8.47
CA LEU A 528 -7.26 57.26 -7.32
C LEU A 528 -6.11 58.20 -6.91
N LEU A 529 -5.34 58.73 -7.86
CA LEU A 529 -4.23 59.65 -7.58
C LEU A 529 -4.69 60.97 -6.94
N GLN A 530 -5.94 61.39 -7.17
CA GLN A 530 -6.53 62.56 -6.54
C GLN A 530 -7.04 62.28 -5.13
N VAL A 531 -7.74 61.16 -4.93
CA VAL A 531 -8.37 60.78 -3.66
C VAL A 531 -7.35 60.41 -2.59
N VAL A 532 -6.22 59.82 -3.01
CA VAL A 532 -5.21 59.28 -2.10
C VAL A 532 -4.32 60.36 -1.47
N LYS A 533 -4.44 61.62 -1.90
CA LYS A 533 -3.73 62.77 -1.30
C LYS A 533 -4.20 62.99 0.15
N GLY A 534 -3.37 62.57 1.11
CA GLY A 534 -3.61 62.76 2.55
C GLY A 534 -3.92 61.47 3.32
N ILE A 535 -4.10 60.34 2.61
CA ILE A 535 -4.26 59.03 3.24
C ILE A 535 -2.92 58.54 3.81
N LYS A 536 -2.97 57.86 4.96
CA LYS A 536 -1.78 57.30 5.62
C LYS A 536 -1.96 55.80 5.82
N LEU A 537 -1.05 55.01 5.27
CA LEU A 537 -1.02 53.57 5.55
C LEU A 537 -0.17 53.33 6.79
N ARG A 538 -0.77 52.72 7.83
CA ARG A 538 -0.11 52.47 9.13
C ARG A 538 0.50 53.73 9.77
N GLY A 539 -0.22 54.86 9.65
CA GLY A 539 0.21 56.15 10.19
C GLY A 539 1.35 56.83 9.41
N ARG A 540 1.83 56.23 8.31
CA ARG A 540 2.90 56.80 7.47
C ARG A 540 2.32 57.41 6.19
N PRO A 541 2.78 58.61 5.80
CA PRO A 541 2.46 59.14 4.48
C PRO A 541 3.14 58.28 3.40
N PHE A 542 2.52 58.19 2.25
CA PHE A 542 3.06 57.51 1.08
C PHE A 542 2.80 58.33 -0.18
N ILE A 543 3.54 58.03 -1.23
CA ILE A 543 3.37 58.62 -2.56
C ILE A 543 2.80 57.53 -3.46
N LEU A 544 1.69 57.86 -4.13
CA LEU A 544 1.13 57.09 -5.22
C LEU A 544 1.25 57.96 -6.48
N ASP A 545 1.89 57.44 -7.52
CA ASP A 545 2.04 58.11 -8.83
C ASP A 545 2.03 57.05 -9.94
N TYR A 546 1.93 57.47 -11.20
CA TYR A 546 2.10 56.55 -12.32
C TYR A 546 3.49 55.90 -12.29
N ASP A 547 3.56 54.58 -12.49
CA ASP A 547 4.85 53.88 -12.56
C ASP A 547 5.54 54.21 -13.89
N ARG A 548 6.48 55.16 -13.85
CA ARG A 548 7.27 55.59 -15.02
C ARG A 548 8.41 54.63 -15.36
N GLY A 549 8.47 53.45 -14.71
CA GLY A 549 9.55 52.49 -14.88
C GLY A 549 10.89 53.00 -14.30
N PRO A 550 11.98 52.21 -14.41
CA PRO A 550 13.30 52.64 -13.98
C PRO A 550 13.79 53.80 -14.86
N GLY A 551 13.64 55.03 -14.36
CA GLY A 551 14.09 56.24 -15.06
C GLY A 551 15.59 56.24 -15.32
N ASP A 552 15.94 56.48 -16.58
CA ASP A 552 17.23 56.89 -17.11
C ASP A 552 17.80 58.04 -16.27
N ARG A 553 18.71 57.73 -15.35
CA ARG A 553 19.56 58.70 -14.64
C ARG A 553 20.90 58.77 -15.35
N THR A 554 20.90 59.28 -16.58
CA THR A 554 22.12 59.74 -17.23
C THR A 554 21.90 61.08 -17.93
N ARG A 555 22.72 62.08 -17.56
CA ARG A 555 22.85 63.49 -18.03
C ARG A 555 21.93 64.49 -17.32
N GLY A 556 22.38 65.56 -16.65
CA GLY A 556 23.72 66.12 -16.45
C GLY A 556 23.66 67.54 -15.84
N HIS A 557 24.84 68.10 -15.56
CA HIS A 557 25.22 69.40 -14.96
C HIS A 557 25.39 69.39 -13.43
N GLY A 558 26.58 69.59 -12.86
CA GLY A 558 27.79 70.19 -13.41
C GLY A 558 27.74 71.72 -13.41
N ARG A 559 27.63 72.32 -12.22
CA ARG A 559 28.51 73.39 -11.70
C ARG A 559 28.26 73.58 -10.21
#